data_AF-A0A6J4VQD5-F1
#
_entry.id   AF-A0A6J4VQD5-F1
#
_cell.length_a   1.000
_cell.length_b   1.000
_cell.length_c   1.000
_cell.angle_alpha   90.00
_cell.angle_beta   90.00
_cell.angle_gamma   90.00
#
_symmetry.space_group_name_H-M   'P 1'
#
loop_
_entity.id
_entity.type
_entity.pdbx_description
1 polymer ?
#
loop_
_entity_poly.entity_id
_entity_poly.type
_entity_poly.pdbx_seq_one_letter_code
_entity_poly.pdbx_strand_id
1 'polypeptide(L)'
;CNRSNADLLISVHLNGYDTSNPSGYESWYTADRPFGVQSEVFAQLGVESIGERLAAEGYTPENRGAKDDGTYSVDDSDPTLAHNMLLTGPAIPGELTPSQMPGAIMESLFITNLDDIAFLRSANANEMIADAFVDAIEGYFSRFAF
;
A
#
# COMPACT_ATOMS: atom_id res chain seq x y z
N CYS A 1 0.41 -1.30 -15.97
CA CYS A 1 0.19 -2.69 -15.48
C CYS A 1 -0.63 -3.53 -16.45
N ASN A 2 -1.83 -3.12 -16.88
CA ASN A 2 -2.70 -3.99 -17.70
C ASN A 2 -2.05 -4.48 -19.00
N ARG A 3 -1.38 -3.60 -19.76
CA ARG A 3 -0.69 -3.99 -21.02
C ARG A 3 0.51 -4.91 -20.83
N SER A 4 1.05 -5.03 -19.60
CA SER A 4 2.14 -5.95 -19.31
C SER A 4 1.65 -7.32 -18.87
N ASN A 5 0.33 -7.54 -18.77
CA ASN A 5 -0.26 -8.77 -18.23
C ASN A 5 0.37 -9.17 -16.89
N ALA A 6 0.60 -8.20 -16.01
CA ALA A 6 1.21 -8.48 -14.71
C ALA A 6 0.27 -9.30 -13.82
N ASP A 7 0.82 -10.24 -13.06
CA ASP A 7 0.06 -11.07 -12.12
C ASP A 7 -0.23 -10.37 -10.78
N LEU A 8 0.53 -9.32 -10.48
CA LEU A 8 0.43 -8.55 -9.25
C LEU A 8 0.84 -7.10 -9.51
N LEU A 9 0.21 -6.16 -8.81
CA LEU A 9 0.54 -4.75 -8.83
C LEU A 9 0.92 -4.26 -7.44
N ILE A 10 2.05 -3.57 -7.35
CA ILE A 10 2.44 -2.79 -6.18
C ILE A 10 2.55 -1.31 -6.58
N SER A 11 1.91 -0.43 -5.80
CA SER A 11 2.15 1.01 -5.86
C SER A 11 2.93 1.42 -4.61
N VAL A 12 4.11 1.99 -4.77
CA VAL A 12 4.98 2.37 -3.64
C VAL A 12 4.88 3.86 -3.38
N HIS A 13 4.52 4.22 -2.15
CA HIS A 13 4.27 5.59 -1.72
C HIS A 13 4.96 5.90 -0.39
N LEU A 14 5.03 7.20 -0.10
CA LEU A 14 5.30 7.76 1.21
C LEU A 14 4.15 8.68 1.57
N ASN A 15 3.68 8.55 2.80
CA ASN A 15 2.48 9.23 3.27
C ASN A 15 2.81 10.67 3.68
N GLY A 16 1.79 11.50 3.86
CA GLY A 16 1.95 12.88 4.27
C GLY A 16 0.67 13.46 4.84
N TYR A 17 0.80 14.40 5.77
CA TYR A 17 -0.34 15.08 6.38
C TYR A 17 -0.04 16.55 6.66
N ASP A 18 -1.01 17.44 6.39
CA ASP A 18 -0.77 18.90 6.41
C ASP A 18 -0.80 19.52 7.83
N THR A 19 -1.52 18.91 8.76
CA THR A 19 -1.87 19.54 10.06
C THR A 19 -1.66 18.66 11.29
N SER A 20 -1.11 17.47 11.11
CA SER A 20 -0.78 16.53 12.20
C SER A 20 0.59 15.90 11.96
N ASN A 21 1.11 15.15 12.94
CA ASN A 21 2.42 14.48 12.85
C ASN A 21 2.31 12.94 12.93
N PRO A 22 1.46 12.29 12.10
CA PRO A 22 1.33 10.83 12.07
C PRO A 22 2.64 10.22 11.61
N SER A 23 2.94 9.02 12.09
CA SER A 23 4.14 8.25 11.74
C SER A 23 3.77 6.85 11.30
N GLY A 24 4.73 6.16 10.70
CA GLY A 24 4.66 4.72 10.47
C GLY A 24 4.03 4.35 9.15
N TYR A 25 3.54 3.12 9.08
CA TYR A 25 3.31 2.44 7.82
C TYR A 25 1.92 1.82 7.74
N GLU A 26 1.37 1.83 6.54
CA GLU A 26 0.08 1.22 6.20
C GLU A 26 0.10 0.70 4.77
N SER A 27 -0.90 -0.11 4.45
CA SER A 27 -1.22 -0.44 3.08
C SER A 27 -2.71 -0.28 2.83
N TRP A 28 -3.05 -0.06 1.56
CA TRP A 28 -4.41 0.10 1.10
C TRP A 28 -4.72 -0.92 0.02
N TYR A 29 -5.90 -1.52 0.11
CA TYR A 29 -6.45 -2.42 -0.90
C TYR A 29 -7.92 -2.08 -1.16
N THR A 30 -8.47 -2.58 -2.25
CA THR A 30 -9.88 -2.44 -2.58
C THR A 30 -10.55 -3.82 -2.46
N ALA A 31 -11.47 -3.98 -1.51
CA ALA A 31 -12.19 -5.24 -1.33
C ALA A 31 -13.21 -5.53 -2.44
N ASP A 32 -13.85 -4.49 -3.01
CA ASP A 32 -14.88 -4.58 -4.05
C ASP A 32 -14.30 -4.88 -5.45
N ARG A 33 -13.59 -6.00 -5.56
CA ARG A 33 -12.97 -6.49 -6.80
C ARG A 33 -13.09 -8.02 -6.87
N PRO A 34 -13.08 -8.63 -8.07
CA PRO A 34 -13.05 -10.10 -8.21
C PRO A 34 -11.86 -10.77 -7.51
N PHE A 35 -10.81 -10.00 -7.24
CA PHE A 35 -9.58 -10.42 -6.57
C PHE A 35 -9.33 -9.68 -5.24
N GLY A 36 -10.38 -9.14 -4.61
CA GLY A 36 -10.26 -8.37 -3.36
C GLY A 36 -9.55 -9.12 -2.24
N VAL A 37 -9.81 -10.42 -2.09
CA VAL A 37 -9.15 -11.28 -1.09
C VAL A 37 -7.64 -11.39 -1.35
N GLN A 38 -7.23 -11.54 -2.60
CA GLN A 38 -5.82 -11.57 -2.98
C GLN A 38 -5.13 -10.23 -2.69
N SER A 39 -5.80 -9.12 -2.99
CA SER A 39 -5.29 -7.77 -2.69
C SER A 39 -5.17 -7.53 -1.19
N GLU A 40 -6.16 -7.95 -0.39
CA GLU A 40 -6.12 -7.86 1.07
C GLU A 40 -4.92 -8.63 1.64
N VAL A 41 -4.73 -9.87 1.22
CA VAL A 41 -3.60 -10.69 1.67
C VAL A 41 -2.27 -10.04 1.28
N PHE A 42 -2.15 -9.51 0.06
CA PHE A 42 -0.93 -8.82 -0.36
C PHE A 42 -0.67 -7.56 0.46
N ALA A 43 -1.72 -6.78 0.74
CA ALA A 43 -1.63 -5.59 1.58
C ALA A 43 -1.18 -5.93 3.01
N GLN A 44 -1.72 -7.01 3.60
CA GLN A 44 -1.32 -7.50 4.93
C GLN A 44 0.16 -7.93 4.95
N LEU A 45 0.59 -8.70 3.95
CA LEU A 45 1.99 -9.10 3.81
C LEU A 45 2.93 -7.89 3.72
N GLY A 46 2.55 -6.84 2.98
CA GLY A 46 3.35 -5.60 2.91
C GLY A 46 3.56 -4.93 4.26
N VAL A 47 2.51 -4.86 5.08
CA VAL A 47 2.56 -4.28 6.45
C VAL A 47 3.39 -5.16 7.38
N GLU A 48 3.24 -6.48 7.30
CA GLU A 48 4.03 -7.44 8.08
C GLU A 48 5.52 -7.31 7.74
N SER A 49 5.88 -7.41 6.45
CA SER A 49 7.27 -7.41 5.99
C SER A 49 8.00 -6.08 6.27
N ILE A 50 7.35 -4.93 6.07
CA ILE A 50 8.00 -3.65 6.38
C ILE A 50 8.17 -3.46 7.88
N GLY A 51 7.19 -3.88 8.69
CA GLY A 51 7.27 -3.81 10.15
C GLY A 51 8.41 -4.65 10.73
N GLU A 52 8.57 -5.88 10.25
CA GLU A 52 9.66 -6.78 10.66
C GLU A 52 11.04 -6.17 10.36
N ARG A 53 11.21 -5.58 9.17
CA ARG A 53 12.49 -5.00 8.76
C ARG A 53 12.80 -3.67 9.44
N LEU A 54 11.81 -2.80 9.62
CA LEU A 54 11.95 -1.58 10.43
C LEU A 54 12.42 -1.94 11.85
N ALA A 55 11.76 -2.92 12.48
CA ALA A 55 12.11 -3.38 13.82
C ALA A 55 13.53 -3.98 13.89
N ALA A 56 13.96 -4.71 12.86
CA ALA A 56 15.31 -5.25 12.76
C ALA A 56 16.40 -4.16 12.68
N GLU A 57 16.08 -3.01 12.10
CA GLU A 57 16.93 -1.80 12.07
C GLU A 57 16.79 -0.93 13.34
N GLY A 58 16.01 -1.38 14.33
CA GLY A 58 15.82 -0.68 15.60
C GLY A 58 14.85 0.51 15.52
N TYR A 59 14.07 0.62 14.45
CA TYR A 59 13.04 1.64 14.29
C TYR A 59 11.64 1.03 14.38
N THR A 60 10.82 1.46 15.35
CA THR A 60 9.49 0.88 15.60
C THR A 60 8.40 1.95 15.54
N PRO A 61 8.10 2.50 14.35
CA PRO A 61 7.02 3.46 14.19
C PRO A 61 5.64 2.79 14.30
N GLU A 62 4.57 3.57 14.24
CA GLU A 62 3.21 3.04 14.35
C GLU A 62 2.88 2.04 13.23
N ASN A 63 2.46 0.83 13.60
CA ASN A 63 1.83 -0.10 12.66
C ASN A 63 0.36 0.29 12.48
N ARG A 64 0.01 0.81 11.31
CA ARG A 64 -1.33 1.33 11.03
C ARG A 64 -2.21 0.34 10.27
N GLY A 65 -1.67 -0.84 9.94
CA GLY A 65 -2.41 -1.96 9.35
C GLY A 65 -2.66 -1.85 7.85
N ALA A 66 -3.24 -2.91 7.31
CA ALA A 66 -3.80 -2.95 5.96
C ALA A 66 -5.27 -2.51 6.01
N LYS A 67 -5.69 -1.63 5.09
CA LYS A 67 -7.01 -0.98 5.12
C LYS A 67 -7.75 -1.14 3.81
N ASP A 68 -9.05 -1.41 3.91
CA ASP A 68 -9.96 -1.36 2.77
C ASP A 68 -10.27 0.10 2.42
N ASP A 69 -9.94 0.50 1.21
CA ASP A 69 -10.18 1.84 0.70
C ASP A 69 -11.68 2.14 0.54
N GLY A 70 -12.56 1.13 0.52
CA GLY A 70 -14.01 1.36 0.57
C GLY A 70 -14.48 2.05 1.87
N THR A 71 -13.63 2.07 2.90
CA THR A 71 -13.88 2.80 4.16
C THR A 71 -13.31 4.22 4.16
N TYR A 72 -12.66 4.63 3.08
CA TYR A 72 -12.04 5.95 2.96
C TYR A 72 -13.11 7.03 2.81
N SER A 73 -13.23 7.91 3.81
CA SER A 73 -14.10 9.08 3.74
C SER A 73 -13.44 10.18 2.92
N VAL A 74 -13.61 10.15 1.60
CA VAL A 74 -13.54 11.37 0.79
C VAL A 74 -14.72 12.25 1.16
N ASP A 75 -14.52 13.57 1.15
CA ASP A 75 -15.56 14.55 1.47
C ASP A 75 -16.85 14.24 0.69
N ASP A 76 -17.92 13.90 1.40
CA ASP A 76 -19.26 13.58 0.87
C ASP A 76 -19.86 14.73 0.04
N SER A 77 -19.22 15.90 0.02
CA SER A 77 -19.61 17.05 -0.80
C SER A 77 -19.47 16.81 -2.30
N ASP A 78 -18.66 15.84 -2.74
CA ASP A 78 -18.53 15.47 -4.15
C ASP A 78 -18.78 13.96 -4.38
N PRO A 79 -20.02 13.57 -4.73
CA PRO A 79 -20.38 12.17 -5.00
C PRO A 79 -19.75 11.60 -6.28
N THR A 80 -18.96 12.41 -7.02
CA THR A 80 -18.19 11.95 -8.19
C THR A 80 -16.78 11.51 -7.83
N LEU A 81 -16.28 11.86 -6.63
CA LEU A 81 -15.01 11.35 -6.15
C LEU A 81 -15.18 9.88 -5.76
N ALA A 82 -14.50 9.00 -6.48
CA ALA A 82 -14.47 7.59 -6.16
C ALA A 82 -14.02 7.41 -4.71
N HIS A 83 -14.81 6.67 -3.92
CA HIS A 83 -14.45 6.28 -2.56
C HIS A 83 -13.21 5.37 -2.52
N ASN A 84 -12.78 4.85 -3.68
CA ASN A 84 -11.66 3.95 -3.82
C ASN A 84 -10.46 4.63 -4.49
N MET A 85 -9.28 4.08 -4.22
CA MET A 85 -8.04 4.46 -4.86
C MET A 85 -8.11 4.13 -6.36
N LEU A 86 -7.84 5.10 -7.23
CA LEU A 86 -8.07 4.97 -8.68
C LEU A 86 -7.39 3.75 -9.33
N LEU A 87 -6.22 3.35 -8.82
CA LEU A 87 -5.43 2.29 -9.43
C LEU A 87 -5.97 0.87 -9.14
N THR A 88 -6.49 0.65 -7.92
CA THR A 88 -6.98 -0.64 -7.40
C THR A 88 -8.52 -0.72 -7.35
N GLY A 89 -9.17 0.44 -7.42
CA GLY A 89 -10.62 0.64 -7.33
C GLY A 89 -11.44 0.04 -8.47
N PRO A 90 -12.78 0.22 -8.41
CA PRO A 90 -13.68 -0.17 -9.48
C PRO A 90 -13.44 0.65 -10.76
N ALA A 91 -13.96 0.15 -11.88
CA ALA A 91 -13.89 0.89 -13.13
C ALA A 91 -14.87 2.05 -13.14
N ILE A 92 -14.46 3.16 -13.77
CA ILE A 92 -15.35 4.27 -14.08
C ILE A 92 -15.61 4.20 -15.60
N PRO A 93 -16.81 3.77 -16.05
CA PRO A 93 -17.07 3.53 -17.46
C PRO A 93 -16.77 4.76 -18.34
N GLY A 94 -15.90 4.59 -19.34
CA GLY A 94 -15.51 5.65 -20.26
C GLY A 94 -14.41 6.58 -19.74
N GLU A 95 -14.05 6.51 -18.46
CA GLU A 95 -13.08 7.41 -17.83
C GLU A 95 -11.85 6.68 -17.30
N LEU A 96 -12.04 5.55 -16.61
CA LEU A 96 -10.97 4.84 -15.91
C LEU A 96 -11.07 3.33 -16.09
N THR A 97 -9.98 2.75 -16.61
CA THR A 97 -9.75 1.31 -16.56
C THR A 97 -8.72 1.00 -15.46
N PRO A 98 -9.14 0.46 -14.30
CA PRO A 98 -8.25 0.17 -13.19
C PRO A 98 -7.40 -1.07 -13.48
N SER A 99 -6.53 -1.43 -12.54
CA SER A 99 -5.77 -2.69 -12.59
C SER A 99 -6.70 -3.90 -12.82
N GLN A 100 -6.23 -4.82 -13.65
CA GLN A 100 -6.89 -6.10 -13.96
C GLN A 100 -6.23 -7.28 -13.22
N MET A 101 -5.41 -6.98 -12.22
CA MET A 101 -4.71 -7.92 -11.37
C MET A 101 -4.84 -7.49 -9.91
N PRO A 102 -4.67 -8.42 -8.96
CA PRO A 102 -4.52 -8.09 -7.54
C PRO A 102 -3.46 -7.02 -7.32
N GLY A 103 -3.66 -6.18 -6.30
CA GLY A 103 -2.68 -5.18 -5.96
C GLY A 103 -3.02 -4.34 -4.74
N ALA A 104 -2.01 -3.67 -4.24
CA ALA A 104 -2.10 -2.81 -3.06
C ALA A 104 -1.21 -1.57 -3.23
N ILE A 105 -1.58 -0.52 -2.50
CA ILE A 105 -0.75 0.68 -2.31
C ILE A 105 -0.03 0.50 -0.98
N MET A 106 1.29 0.64 -0.99
CA MET A 106 2.15 0.53 0.19
C MET A 106 2.62 1.92 0.59
N GLU A 107 2.15 2.40 1.73
CA GLU A 107 2.54 3.67 2.33
C GLU A 107 3.65 3.40 3.35
N SER A 108 4.90 3.57 2.91
CA SER A 108 6.05 2.99 3.62
C SER A 108 6.34 3.70 4.95
N LEU A 109 6.30 5.04 4.96
CA LEU A 109 6.51 5.94 6.11
C LEU A 109 5.98 7.35 5.76
N PHE A 110 5.92 8.28 6.73
CA PHE A 110 5.47 9.65 6.51
C PHE A 110 6.61 10.63 6.20
N ILE A 111 6.56 11.32 5.05
CA ILE A 111 7.50 12.42 4.72
C ILE A 111 7.24 13.70 5.51
N THR A 112 6.18 13.74 6.30
CA THR A 112 5.84 14.86 7.18
C THR A 112 6.22 14.62 8.64
N ASN A 113 6.67 13.41 9.00
CA ASN A 113 7.13 13.09 10.36
C ASN A 113 8.66 13.06 10.44
N LEU A 114 9.22 13.75 11.44
CA LEU A 114 10.66 13.93 11.55
C LEU A 114 11.42 12.63 11.83
N ASP A 115 10.85 11.70 12.61
CA ASP A 115 11.50 10.42 12.94
C ASP A 115 11.46 9.48 11.73
N ASP A 116 10.33 9.44 11.01
CA ASP A 116 10.20 8.71 9.75
C ASP A 116 11.18 9.25 8.69
N ILE A 117 11.29 10.57 8.55
CA ILE A 117 12.26 11.20 7.65
C ILE A 117 13.70 10.86 8.06
N ALA A 118 14.00 10.85 9.36
CA ALA A 118 15.33 10.50 9.84
C ALA A 118 15.70 9.08 9.44
N PHE A 119 14.76 8.13 9.56
CA PHE A 119 14.93 6.77 9.07
C PHE A 119 15.08 6.72 7.54
N LEU A 120 14.19 7.38 6.79
CA LEU A 120 14.19 7.43 5.32
C LEU A 120 15.48 8.01 4.73
N ARG A 121 16.22 8.82 5.49
CA ARG A 121 17.52 9.38 5.10
C ARG A 121 18.72 8.49 5.44
N SER A 122 18.51 7.38 6.14
CA SER A 122 19.57 6.41 6.42
C SER A 122 20.06 5.75 5.12
N ALA A 123 21.30 5.24 5.14
CA ALA A 123 21.93 4.68 3.95
C ALA A 123 21.18 3.46 3.37
N ASN A 124 20.47 2.72 4.22
CA ASN A 124 19.86 1.45 3.87
C ASN A 124 18.33 1.52 3.68
N ALA A 125 17.69 2.68 3.90
CA ALA A 125 16.23 2.78 3.92
C ALA A 125 15.58 2.27 2.63
N ASN A 126 16.10 2.69 1.47
CA ASN A 126 15.55 2.30 0.17
C ASN A 126 15.68 0.79 -0.10
N GLU A 127 16.84 0.20 0.23
CA GLU A 127 17.09 -1.23 0.04
C GLU A 127 16.23 -2.05 0.99
N MET A 128 16.14 -1.65 2.25
CA MET A 128 15.27 -2.29 3.24
C MET A 128 13.81 -2.28 2.80
N ILE A 129 13.28 -1.13 2.38
CA ILE A 129 11.89 -1.01 1.92
C ILE A 129 11.66 -1.86 0.67
N ALA A 130 12.60 -1.86 -0.28
CA ALA A 130 12.51 -2.69 -1.46
C ALA A 130 12.48 -4.18 -1.10
N ASP A 131 13.37 -4.64 -0.22
CA ASP A 131 13.41 -6.02 0.23
C ASP A 131 12.13 -6.41 1.02
N ALA A 132 11.57 -5.49 1.81
CA ALA A 132 10.27 -5.72 2.47
C ALA A 132 9.17 -6.05 1.45
N PHE A 133 9.17 -5.33 0.33
CA PHE A 133 8.20 -5.58 -0.73
C PHE A 133 8.53 -6.84 -1.54
N VAL A 134 9.81 -7.22 -1.67
CA VAL A 134 10.18 -8.52 -2.22
C VAL A 134 9.61 -9.65 -1.34
N ASP A 135 9.78 -9.59 -0.01
CA ASP A 135 9.23 -10.59 0.91
C ASP A 135 7.70 -10.69 0.79
N ALA A 136 7.00 -9.55 0.68
CA ALA A 136 5.56 -9.53 0.51
C ALA A 136 5.12 -10.13 -0.84
N ILE A 137 5.87 -9.86 -1.92
CA ILE A 137 5.62 -10.43 -3.25
C ILE A 137 5.85 -11.94 -3.24
N GLU A 138 6.95 -12.41 -2.66
CA GLU A 138 7.24 -13.85 -2.51
C GLU A 138 6.19 -14.55 -1.64
N GLY A 139 5.81 -13.91 -0.52
CA GLY A 139 4.73 -14.37 0.35
C GLY A 139 3.40 -14.50 -0.39
N TYR A 140 3.09 -13.54 -1.27
CA TYR A 140 1.89 -13.59 -2.10
C TYR A 140 1.93 -14.77 -3.08
N PHE A 141 3.01 -14.90 -3.86
CA PHE A 141 3.11 -15.98 -4.85
C PHE A 141 3.23 -17.36 -4.21
N SER A 142 3.77 -17.48 -3.01
CA SER A 142 3.75 -18.74 -2.25
C SER A 142 2.34 -19.23 -1.92
N ARG A 143 1.37 -18.31 -1.81
CA ARG A 143 -0.03 -18.61 -1.47
C ARG A 143 -0.91 -18.81 -2.70
N PHE A 144 -0.60 -18.13 -3.80
CA PHE A 144 -1.52 -18.00 -4.94
C PHE A 144 -0.93 -18.37 -6.32
N ALA A 145 0.37 -18.68 -6.44
CA ALA A 145 0.91 -19.22 -7.68
C ALA A 145 0.61 -20.72 -7.80
N PHE A 146 0.23 -21.16 -9.00
CA PHE A 146 -0.03 -22.56 -9.35
C PHE A 146 1.08 -23.11 -10.25
#